data_AF-A0A917M1S1-F1
#
_entry.id   AF-A0A917M1S1-F1
#
_cell.length_a   1.000
_cell.length_b   1.000
_cell.length_c   1.000
_cell.angle_alpha   90.00
_cell.angle_beta   90.00
_cell.angle_gamma   90.00
#
_symmetry.space_group_name_H-M   'P 1'
#
loop_
_entity.id
_entity.type
_entity.pdbx_description
1 polymer ?
#
loop_
_entity_poly.entity_id
_entity_poly.type
_entity_poly.pdbx_seq_one_letter_code
_entity_poly.pdbx_strand_id
1 'polypeptide(L)'
;MAPSGAQARFPANLAALRVLRSLQAEERSATELERTTLARWGAWGASGVAEIFDESRTEYEPDRVELRELLDETEYAAARRTVINAHYTDPAIATEVWGALERLGFQGGRVLEPGSDAGTFIGLAPDGAQMTGVELDPVTAAISQAIYPEATIRTESFADTRMPGGVFDAAVGNVPFSRNTLHGPEPFTCCRSEGLSSRSRCSTSPRLSGGRAGNGRRPRSRRRR
;
A
#
# COMPACT_ATOMS: atom_id res chain seq x y z
N MET A 1 -10.74 -11.31 13.65
CA MET A 1 -11.17 -9.90 13.48
C MET A 1 -10.63 -9.08 14.63
N ALA A 2 -10.11 -7.88 14.34
CA ALA A 2 -9.58 -6.97 15.34
C ALA A 2 -10.68 -6.51 16.33
N PRO A 3 -10.36 -6.32 17.62
CA PRO A 3 -11.32 -5.83 18.60
C PRO A 3 -11.75 -4.38 18.32
N SER A 4 -12.95 -4.01 18.78
CA SER A 4 -13.44 -2.62 18.72
C SER A 4 -12.91 -1.80 19.91
N GLY A 5 -12.57 -0.53 19.66
CA GLY A 5 -12.09 0.41 20.69
C GLY A 5 -10.57 0.45 20.90
N ALA A 6 -10.05 1.66 21.10
CA ALA A 6 -8.66 2.01 21.37
C ALA A 6 -7.92 1.06 22.34
N GLN A 7 -8.49 0.90 23.54
CA GLN A 7 -7.88 0.18 24.65
C GLN A 7 -7.76 -1.34 24.42
N ALA A 8 -8.57 -1.91 23.52
CA ALA A 8 -8.50 -3.33 23.18
C ALA A 8 -7.60 -3.61 21.96
N ARG A 9 -7.39 -2.60 21.09
CA ARG A 9 -6.63 -2.73 19.84
C ARG A 9 -5.13 -2.74 20.06
N PHE A 10 -4.61 -1.87 20.91
CA PHE A 10 -3.17 -1.82 21.16
C PHE A 10 -2.63 -3.14 21.75
N PRO A 11 -3.24 -3.73 22.80
CA PRO A 11 -2.82 -5.05 23.28
C PRO A 11 -2.92 -6.17 22.23
N ALA A 12 -3.94 -6.11 21.36
CA ALA A 12 -4.08 -7.08 20.26
C ALA A 12 -2.96 -6.94 19.23
N ASN A 13 -2.58 -5.72 18.86
CA ASN A 13 -1.45 -5.46 17.97
C ASN A 13 -0.13 -5.93 18.60
N LEU A 14 0.11 -5.66 19.89
CA LEU A 14 1.29 -6.16 20.60
C LEU A 14 1.33 -7.70 20.63
N ALA A 15 0.19 -8.36 20.86
CA ALA A 15 0.12 -9.82 20.82
C ALA A 15 0.45 -10.38 19.43
N ALA A 16 -0.10 -9.76 18.37
CA ALA A 16 0.20 -10.14 16.99
C ALA A 16 1.68 -9.91 16.64
N LEU A 17 2.28 -8.80 17.07
CA LEU A 17 3.72 -8.54 16.88
C LEU A 17 4.59 -9.59 17.57
N ARG A 18 4.29 -9.93 18.82
CA ARG A 18 5.04 -10.97 19.55
C ARG A 18 4.99 -12.31 18.83
N VAL A 19 3.79 -12.70 18.35
CA VAL A 19 3.63 -13.90 17.53
C VAL A 19 4.46 -13.80 16.26
N LEU A 20 4.36 -12.69 15.52
CA LEU A 20 5.14 -12.48 14.30
C LEU A 20 6.65 -12.62 14.54
N ARG A 21 7.18 -12.03 15.62
CA ARG A 21 8.61 -12.13 15.97
C ARG A 21 9.02 -13.54 16.31
N SER A 22 8.20 -14.30 17.04
CA SER A 22 8.45 -15.73 17.28
C SER A 22 8.48 -16.52 15.97
N LEU A 23 7.52 -16.30 15.07
CA LEU A 23 7.49 -16.97 13.76
C LEU A 23 8.73 -16.67 12.91
N GLN A 24 9.17 -15.41 12.90
CA GLN A 24 10.37 -14.97 12.18
C GLN A 24 11.66 -15.55 12.79
N ALA A 25 11.78 -15.53 14.12
CA ALA A 25 12.95 -16.07 14.80
C ALA A 25 13.07 -17.60 14.68
N GLU A 26 11.93 -18.30 14.60
CA GLU A 26 11.86 -19.76 14.49
C GLU A 26 11.78 -20.25 13.02
N GLU A 27 11.73 -19.33 12.05
CA GLU A 27 11.62 -19.61 10.61
C GLU A 27 10.51 -20.62 10.26
N ARG A 28 9.32 -20.45 10.87
CA ARG A 28 8.19 -21.37 10.69
C ARG A 28 6.89 -20.68 10.34
N SER A 29 5.96 -21.47 9.78
CA SER A 29 4.59 -21.03 9.55
C SER A 29 3.79 -20.93 10.86
N ALA A 30 2.79 -20.04 10.84
CA ALA A 30 1.85 -19.89 11.94
C ALA A 30 1.00 -21.16 12.16
N THR A 31 0.77 -21.50 13.42
CA THR A 31 -0.29 -22.44 13.81
C THR A 31 -1.66 -21.79 13.68
N GLU A 32 -2.75 -22.57 13.77
CA GLU A 32 -4.11 -22.02 13.70
C GLU A 32 -4.42 -21.00 14.81
N LEU A 33 -3.92 -21.26 16.02
CA LEU A 33 -4.09 -20.35 17.17
C LEU A 33 -3.31 -19.04 16.96
N GLU A 34 -2.11 -19.13 16.42
CA GLU A 34 -1.28 -17.97 16.09
C GLU A 34 -1.90 -17.17 14.94
N ARG A 35 -2.41 -17.83 13.89
CA ARG A 35 -3.18 -17.18 12.82
C ARG A 35 -4.38 -16.42 13.37
N THR A 36 -5.11 -17.03 14.31
CA THR A 36 -6.23 -16.36 14.98
C THR A 36 -5.78 -15.10 15.74
N THR A 37 -4.60 -15.15 16.36
CA THR A 37 -4.01 -14.00 17.07
C THR A 37 -3.58 -12.91 16.09
N LEU A 38 -2.91 -13.28 15.00
CA LEU A 38 -2.50 -12.39 13.92
C LEU A 38 -3.70 -11.72 13.24
N ALA A 39 -4.80 -12.46 13.02
CA ALA A 39 -6.05 -11.94 12.44
C ALA A 39 -6.82 -10.96 13.35
N ARG A 40 -6.26 -10.63 14.52
CA ARG A 40 -6.73 -9.52 15.39
C ARG A 40 -5.92 -8.24 15.19
N TRP A 41 -4.92 -8.25 14.31
CA TRP A 41 -4.20 -7.05 13.89
C TRP A 41 -5.17 -6.00 13.36
N GLY A 42 -5.11 -4.80 13.93
CA GLY A 42 -5.96 -3.67 13.57
C GLY A 42 -5.23 -2.52 12.87
N ALA A 43 -3.98 -2.75 12.43
CA ALA A 43 -3.08 -1.73 11.92
C ALA A 43 -2.88 -0.54 12.89
N TRP A 44 -2.22 0.52 12.43
CA TRP A 44 -1.79 1.64 13.27
C TRP A 44 -2.76 2.84 13.30
N GLY A 45 -3.61 2.99 12.29
CA GLY A 45 -4.53 4.14 12.17
C GLY A 45 -5.86 3.98 12.91
N ALA A 46 -6.06 2.87 13.63
CA ALA A 46 -7.17 2.74 14.55
C ALA A 46 -7.13 3.85 15.62
N SER A 47 -8.27 4.54 15.83
CA SER A 47 -8.42 5.49 16.95
C SER A 47 -8.02 4.81 18.27
N GLY A 48 -7.11 5.45 19.01
CA GLY A 48 -6.45 4.91 20.19
C GLY A 48 -5.01 4.43 20.01
N VAL A 49 -4.67 3.96 18.80
CA VAL A 49 -3.34 3.45 18.46
C VAL A 49 -2.52 4.54 17.78
N ALA A 50 -3.17 5.37 16.97
CA ALA A 50 -2.57 6.54 16.31
C ALA A 50 -1.88 7.49 17.31
N GLU A 51 -2.51 7.72 18.45
CA GLU A 51 -2.09 8.68 19.47
C GLU A 51 -0.83 8.23 20.21
N ILE A 52 -0.49 6.94 20.19
CA ILE A 52 0.74 6.40 20.80
C ILE A 52 1.97 7.00 20.12
N PHE A 53 1.87 7.28 18.82
CA PHE A 53 2.93 7.85 18.01
C PHE A 53 3.07 9.38 18.16
N ASP A 54 2.22 10.04 18.95
CA ASP A 54 2.37 11.43 19.33
C ASP A 54 3.37 11.57 20.49
N GLU A 55 4.59 11.99 20.15
CA GLU A 55 5.68 12.17 21.13
C GLU A 55 5.40 13.24 22.18
N SER A 56 4.45 14.15 21.94
CA SER A 56 4.06 15.17 22.93
C SER A 56 3.19 14.61 24.05
N ARG A 57 2.58 13.44 23.85
CA ARG A 57 1.72 12.76 24.82
C ARG A 57 2.54 11.80 25.67
N THR A 58 2.92 12.24 26.86
CA THR A 58 3.77 11.49 27.80
C THR A 58 3.06 10.26 28.37
N GLU A 59 1.73 10.25 28.40
CA GLU A 59 0.95 9.11 28.90
C GLU A 59 1.16 7.81 28.10
N TYR A 60 1.60 7.89 26.84
CA TYR A 60 1.92 6.74 25.99
C TYR A 60 3.42 6.41 25.94
N GLU A 61 4.24 7.04 26.79
CA GLU A 61 5.67 6.72 26.85
C GLU A 61 5.95 5.23 27.13
N PRO A 62 5.26 4.56 28.08
CA PRO A 62 5.46 3.12 28.30
C PRO A 62 5.14 2.29 27.06
N ASP A 63 4.02 2.60 26.38
CA ASP A 63 3.58 1.90 25.16
C ASP A 63 4.59 2.07 24.02
N ARG A 64 5.20 3.25 23.89
CA ARG A 64 6.24 3.52 22.89
C ARG A 64 7.53 2.76 23.18
N VAL A 65 7.91 2.61 24.45
CA VAL A 65 9.08 1.81 24.85
C VAL A 65 8.85 0.36 24.45
N GLU A 66 7.71 -0.21 24.81
CA GLU A 66 7.36 -1.60 24.45
C GLU A 66 7.30 -1.81 22.93
N LEU A 67 6.75 -0.85 22.17
CA LEU A 67 6.76 -0.91 20.71
C LEU A 67 8.17 -0.91 20.12
N ARG A 68 9.09 -0.11 20.66
CA ARG A 68 10.48 -0.03 20.19
C ARG A 68 11.31 -1.27 20.54
N GLU A 69 10.84 -2.11 21.47
CA GLU A 69 11.42 -3.42 21.71
C GLU A 69 11.00 -4.44 20.64
N LEU A 70 9.84 -4.23 20.01
CA LEU A 70 9.25 -5.14 19.02
C LEU A 70 9.47 -4.69 17.58
N LEU A 71 9.70 -3.41 17.33
CA LEU A 71 9.88 -2.80 16.02
C LEU A 71 11.29 -2.24 15.90
N ASP A 72 11.94 -2.49 14.77
CA ASP A 72 13.15 -1.74 14.43
C ASP A 72 12.83 -0.28 14.05
N GLU A 73 13.86 0.56 13.92
CA GLU A 73 13.69 1.98 13.60
C GLU A 73 12.98 2.22 12.25
N THR A 74 13.17 1.32 11.28
CA THR A 74 12.55 1.44 9.95
C THR A 74 11.07 1.07 10.03
N GLU A 75 10.74 -0.01 10.72
CA GLU A 75 9.36 -0.45 10.96
C GLU A 75 8.61 0.56 11.83
N TYR A 76 9.25 1.12 12.86
CA TYR A 76 8.65 2.16 13.70
C TYR A 76 8.36 3.43 12.89
N ALA A 77 9.29 3.86 12.03
CA ALA A 77 9.06 4.98 11.12
C ALA A 77 7.95 4.70 10.09
N ALA A 78 7.87 3.47 9.57
CA ALA A 78 6.81 3.04 8.67
C ALA A 78 5.44 3.07 9.37
N ALA A 79 5.34 2.49 10.57
CA ALA A 79 4.14 2.48 11.40
C ALA A 79 3.61 3.90 11.64
N ARG A 80 4.50 4.84 12.00
CA ARG A 80 4.15 6.26 12.18
C ARG A 80 3.55 6.90 10.93
N ARG A 81 4.06 6.55 9.75
CA ARG A 81 3.60 7.11 8.46
C ARG A 81 2.24 6.54 8.05
N THR A 82 1.96 5.29 8.40
CA THR A 82 0.73 4.59 7.97
C THR A 82 -0.46 4.84 8.89
N VAL A 83 -0.25 5.46 10.06
CA VAL A 83 -1.33 5.95 10.95
C VAL A 83 -2.42 6.73 10.21
N ILE A 84 -2.03 7.62 9.29
CA ILE A 84 -2.97 8.54 8.63
C ILE A 84 -3.84 7.85 7.57
N ASN A 85 -3.42 6.67 7.08
CA ASN A 85 -4.02 6.02 5.91
C ASN A 85 -4.59 4.61 6.19
N ALA A 86 -4.60 4.14 7.43
CA ALA A 86 -5.14 2.81 7.74
C ALA A 86 -6.68 2.84 7.71
N HIS A 87 -7.24 2.70 6.52
CA HIS A 87 -8.68 2.59 6.31
C HIS A 87 -9.07 1.12 6.24
N TYR A 88 -9.64 0.62 7.34
CA TYR A 88 -10.16 -0.73 7.40
C TYR A 88 -11.35 -0.90 6.44
N THR A 89 -11.27 -1.91 5.58
CA THR A 89 -12.41 -2.33 4.75
C THR A 89 -13.37 -3.16 5.59
N ASP A 90 -14.63 -2.77 5.65
CA ASP A 90 -15.65 -3.57 6.32
C ASP A 90 -15.82 -4.92 5.59
N PRO A 91 -15.72 -6.06 6.28
CA PRO A 91 -15.95 -7.39 5.71
C PRO A 91 -17.26 -7.51 4.92
N ALA A 92 -18.31 -6.80 5.33
CA ALA A 92 -19.58 -6.77 4.60
C ALA A 92 -19.42 -6.13 3.20
N ILE A 93 -18.61 -5.07 3.09
CA ILE A 93 -18.32 -4.43 1.80
C ILE A 93 -17.47 -5.34 0.93
N ALA A 94 -16.43 -5.97 1.48
CA ALA A 94 -15.61 -6.91 0.73
C ALA A 94 -16.43 -8.09 0.19
N THR A 95 -17.37 -8.61 1.00
CA THR A 95 -18.32 -9.66 0.58
C THR A 95 -19.18 -9.21 -0.60
N GLU A 96 -19.73 -8.00 -0.56
CA GLU A 96 -20.55 -7.48 -1.66
C GLU A 96 -19.76 -7.23 -2.94
N VAL A 97 -18.50 -6.77 -2.83
CA VAL A 97 -17.61 -6.61 -3.97
C VAL A 97 -17.31 -7.95 -4.64
N TRP A 98 -17.02 -8.98 -3.85
CA TRP A 98 -16.83 -10.34 -4.38
C TRP A 98 -18.11 -10.86 -5.05
N GLY A 99 -19.26 -10.72 -4.40
CA GLY A 99 -20.53 -11.11 -4.99
C GLY A 99 -20.87 -10.34 -6.28
N ALA A 100 -20.43 -9.09 -6.40
CA ALA A 100 -20.57 -8.33 -7.64
C ALA A 100 -19.67 -8.88 -8.77
N LEU A 101 -18.42 -9.23 -8.46
CA LEU A 101 -17.49 -9.86 -9.41
C LEU A 101 -18.02 -11.19 -9.92
N GLU A 102 -18.55 -12.04 -9.04
CA GLU A 102 -19.16 -13.33 -9.43
C GLU A 102 -20.36 -13.11 -10.37
N ARG A 103 -21.24 -12.14 -10.07
CA ARG A 103 -22.37 -11.78 -10.95
C ARG A 103 -21.93 -11.22 -12.30
N LEU A 104 -20.74 -10.64 -12.38
CA LEU A 104 -20.11 -10.18 -13.63
C LEU A 104 -19.39 -11.31 -14.38
N GLY A 105 -19.40 -12.54 -13.85
CA GLY A 105 -18.86 -13.73 -14.51
C GLY A 105 -17.44 -14.10 -14.07
N PHE A 106 -16.92 -13.54 -12.98
CA PHE A 106 -15.67 -14.00 -12.40
C PHE A 106 -15.87 -15.42 -11.81
N GLN A 107 -15.11 -16.39 -12.30
CA GLN A 107 -15.18 -17.80 -11.89
C GLN A 107 -13.85 -18.30 -11.26
N GLY A 108 -12.94 -17.37 -10.97
CA GLY A 108 -11.56 -17.66 -10.56
C GLY A 108 -10.55 -17.03 -11.51
N GLY A 109 -9.30 -16.94 -11.06
CA GLY A 109 -8.22 -16.26 -11.76
C GLY A 109 -7.29 -15.50 -10.82
N ARG A 110 -6.30 -14.81 -11.40
CA ARG A 110 -5.33 -13.99 -10.66
C ARG A 110 -5.94 -12.65 -10.32
N VAL A 111 -5.96 -12.30 -9.05
CA VAL A 111 -6.56 -11.05 -8.55
C VAL A 111 -5.51 -10.20 -7.85
N LEU A 112 -5.49 -8.91 -8.17
CA LEU A 112 -4.64 -7.92 -7.53
C LEU A 112 -5.41 -7.15 -6.45
N GLU A 113 -4.82 -7.03 -5.26
CA GLU A 113 -5.27 -6.12 -4.20
C GLU A 113 -4.17 -5.08 -3.89
N PRO A 114 -4.27 -3.85 -4.43
CA PRO A 114 -3.33 -2.79 -4.10
C PRO A 114 -3.67 -2.15 -2.74
N GLY A 115 -2.68 -2.03 -1.86
CA GLY A 115 -2.88 -1.58 -0.48
C GLY A 115 -3.70 -2.60 0.32
N SER A 116 -3.23 -3.86 0.35
CA SER A 116 -4.02 -4.98 0.87
C SER A 116 -4.21 -5.01 2.38
N ASP A 117 -3.48 -4.17 3.14
CA ASP A 117 -3.47 -4.20 4.61
C ASP A 117 -3.20 -5.65 5.09
N ALA A 118 -3.81 -6.06 6.19
CA ALA A 118 -3.77 -7.42 6.69
C ALA A 118 -4.65 -8.41 5.89
N GLY A 119 -5.22 -8.00 4.74
CA GLY A 119 -5.84 -8.91 3.76
C GLY A 119 -7.33 -9.21 3.95
N THR A 120 -8.17 -8.18 4.12
CA THR A 120 -9.64 -8.41 4.24
C THR A 120 -10.24 -8.99 2.95
N PHE A 121 -9.85 -8.48 1.77
CA PHE A 121 -10.33 -9.08 0.51
C PHE A 121 -9.72 -10.46 0.27
N ILE A 122 -8.43 -10.65 0.62
CA ILE A 122 -7.77 -11.97 0.55
C ILE A 122 -8.54 -13.01 1.37
N GLY A 123 -8.86 -12.72 2.63
CA GLY A 123 -9.54 -13.67 3.51
C GLY A 123 -11.01 -13.96 3.16
N LEU A 124 -11.61 -13.17 2.29
CA LEU A 124 -12.99 -13.35 1.80
C LEU A 124 -13.05 -13.72 0.32
N ALA A 125 -11.91 -13.99 -0.30
CA ALA A 125 -11.83 -14.32 -1.70
C ALA A 125 -12.59 -15.63 -1.99
N PRO A 126 -13.36 -15.71 -3.08
CA PRO A 126 -14.03 -16.94 -3.48
C PRO A 126 -13.02 -17.99 -3.92
N ASP A 127 -13.44 -19.25 -3.91
CA ASP A 127 -12.62 -20.36 -4.39
C ASP A 127 -12.13 -20.12 -5.82
N GLY A 128 -10.85 -20.43 -6.07
CA GLY A 128 -10.22 -20.23 -7.37
C GLY A 128 -9.66 -18.82 -7.62
N ALA A 129 -9.86 -17.87 -6.70
CA ALA A 129 -9.14 -16.60 -6.72
C ALA A 129 -7.69 -16.78 -6.23
N GLN A 130 -6.72 -16.43 -7.06
CA GLN A 130 -5.30 -16.43 -6.73
C GLN A 130 -4.88 -15.00 -6.38
N MET A 131 -4.81 -14.71 -5.08
CA MET A 131 -4.64 -13.36 -4.58
C MET A 131 -3.18 -12.90 -4.63
N THR A 132 -2.97 -11.68 -5.13
CA THR A 132 -1.72 -10.92 -4.99
C THR A 132 -2.00 -9.60 -4.28
N GLY A 133 -1.56 -9.48 -3.03
CA GLY A 133 -1.60 -8.23 -2.26
C GLY A 133 -0.33 -7.41 -2.45
N VAL A 134 -0.46 -6.09 -2.46
CA VAL A 134 0.69 -5.17 -2.35
C VAL A 134 0.47 -4.29 -1.13
N GLU A 135 1.38 -4.34 -0.16
CA GLU A 135 1.28 -3.57 1.08
C GLU A 135 2.59 -2.82 1.36
N LEU A 136 2.47 -1.55 1.73
CA LEU A 136 3.60 -0.66 1.95
C LEU A 136 4.20 -0.83 3.35
N ASP A 137 3.37 -1.11 4.36
CA ASP A 137 3.79 -1.31 5.73
C ASP A 137 4.41 -2.72 5.90
N PRO A 138 5.72 -2.82 6.24
CA PRO A 138 6.40 -4.11 6.27
C PRO A 138 5.84 -5.07 7.33
N VAL A 139 5.41 -4.53 8.47
CA VAL A 139 4.82 -5.32 9.56
C VAL A 139 3.48 -5.88 9.13
N THR A 140 2.61 -5.03 8.58
CA THR A 140 1.28 -5.43 8.11
C THR A 140 1.38 -6.44 6.96
N ALA A 141 2.30 -6.23 6.02
CA ALA A 141 2.58 -7.19 4.96
C ALA A 141 3.02 -8.56 5.51
N ALA A 142 3.95 -8.57 6.47
CA ALA A 142 4.42 -9.80 7.10
C ALA A 142 3.32 -10.53 7.89
N ILE A 143 2.44 -9.78 8.57
CA ILE A 143 1.25 -10.33 9.24
C ILE A 143 0.31 -10.95 8.20
N SER A 144 0.02 -10.26 7.09
CA SER A 144 -0.82 -10.79 6.01
C SER A 144 -0.24 -12.09 5.43
N GLN A 145 1.08 -12.18 5.24
CA GLN A 145 1.75 -13.40 4.76
C GLN A 145 1.60 -14.57 5.75
N ALA A 146 1.67 -14.29 7.05
CA ALA A 146 1.51 -15.31 8.08
C ALA A 146 0.07 -15.80 8.22
N ILE A 147 -0.92 -14.94 7.94
CA ILE A 147 -2.34 -15.30 7.93
C ILE A 147 -2.70 -16.08 6.66
N TYR A 148 -2.22 -15.64 5.50
CA TYR A 148 -2.59 -16.16 4.17
C TYR A 148 -1.36 -16.70 3.41
N PRO A 149 -0.83 -17.88 3.80
CA PRO A 149 0.36 -18.46 3.16
C PRO A 149 0.16 -18.82 1.68
N GLU A 150 -1.08 -18.97 1.23
CA GLU A 150 -1.47 -19.22 -0.16
C GLU A 150 -1.49 -17.97 -1.05
N ALA A 151 -1.56 -16.78 -0.44
CA ALA A 151 -1.58 -15.51 -1.16
C ALA A 151 -0.15 -15.00 -1.40
N THR A 152 0.05 -14.30 -2.53
CA THR A 152 1.32 -13.60 -2.77
C THR A 152 1.21 -12.18 -2.21
N ILE A 153 1.95 -11.86 -1.14
CA ILE A 153 1.96 -10.50 -0.59
C ILE A 153 3.31 -9.85 -0.88
N ARG A 154 3.28 -8.70 -1.57
CA ARG A 154 4.47 -7.92 -1.91
C ARG A 154 4.61 -6.74 -0.95
N THR A 155 5.70 -6.71 -0.20
CA THR A 155 6.04 -5.63 0.72
C THR A 155 6.71 -4.46 -0.02
N GLU A 156 5.92 -3.62 -0.67
CA GLU A 156 6.41 -2.49 -1.46
C GLU A 156 5.33 -1.43 -1.72
N SER A 157 5.75 -0.28 -2.22
CA SER A 157 4.85 0.76 -2.71
C SER A 157 4.18 0.31 -4.01
N PHE A 158 2.84 0.30 -4.03
CA PHE A 158 2.09 0.01 -5.26
C PHE A 158 2.43 0.96 -6.41
N ALA A 159 2.82 2.20 -6.12
CA ALA A 159 3.24 3.16 -7.16
C ALA A 159 4.56 2.76 -7.84
N ASP A 160 5.40 2.00 -7.15
CA ASP A 160 6.69 1.53 -7.64
C ASP A 160 6.64 0.07 -8.13
N THR A 161 5.54 -0.63 -7.86
CA THR A 161 5.28 -2.00 -8.29
C THR A 161 5.28 -2.09 -9.81
N ARG A 162 6.23 -2.85 -10.34
CA ARG A 162 6.26 -3.24 -11.76
C ARG A 162 5.72 -4.64 -11.91
N MET A 163 4.63 -4.77 -12.67
CA MET A 163 4.04 -6.05 -13.04
C MET A 163 3.84 -6.08 -14.56
N PRO A 164 4.09 -7.21 -15.23
CA PRO A 164 3.78 -7.32 -16.65
C PRO A 164 2.28 -7.03 -16.90
N GLY A 165 1.97 -6.33 -17.98
CA GLY A 165 0.58 -6.06 -18.36
C GLY A 165 -0.17 -7.36 -18.69
N GLY A 166 -1.46 -7.43 -18.33
CA GLY A 166 -2.32 -8.59 -18.62
C GLY A 166 -2.08 -9.80 -17.71
N VAL A 167 -1.46 -9.60 -16.53
CA VAL A 167 -1.21 -10.66 -15.55
C VAL A 167 -2.39 -10.89 -14.61
N PHE A 168 -3.30 -9.94 -14.44
CA PHE A 168 -4.45 -10.11 -13.55
C PHE A 168 -5.75 -10.16 -14.33
N ASP A 169 -6.64 -11.04 -13.87
CA ASP A 169 -7.99 -11.22 -14.39
C ASP A 169 -8.97 -10.26 -13.70
N ALA A 170 -8.66 -9.85 -12.46
CA ALA A 170 -9.41 -8.83 -11.73
C ALA A 170 -8.49 -8.00 -10.79
N ALA A 171 -9.00 -6.85 -10.35
CA ALA A 171 -8.43 -6.09 -9.25
C ALA A 171 -9.54 -5.66 -8.28
N VAL A 172 -9.30 -5.84 -6.99
CA VAL A 172 -10.19 -5.45 -5.87
C VAL A 172 -9.42 -4.61 -4.88
N GLY A 173 -10.09 -3.82 -4.06
CA GLY A 173 -9.41 -3.10 -2.99
C GLY A 173 -10.13 -1.83 -2.57
N ASN A 174 -9.65 -1.24 -1.48
CA ASN A 174 -10.11 0.01 -0.92
C ASN A 174 -8.96 1.01 -0.92
N VAL A 175 -8.64 1.55 -2.10
CA VAL A 175 -7.48 2.44 -2.26
C VAL A 175 -7.71 3.78 -1.56
N PRO A 176 -6.67 4.37 -0.94
CA PRO A 176 -6.82 5.62 -0.21
C PRO A 176 -7.20 6.78 -1.14
N PHE A 177 -8.21 7.56 -0.76
CA PHE A 177 -8.72 8.70 -1.53
C PHE A 177 -7.87 9.99 -1.44
N SER A 178 -6.60 9.88 -1.06
CA SER A 178 -5.72 11.04 -0.89
C SER A 178 -5.48 11.78 -2.21
N ARG A 179 -5.52 13.13 -2.19
CA ARG A 179 -5.14 13.99 -3.33
C ARG A 179 -3.61 14.03 -3.52
N ASN A 180 -2.97 12.88 -3.60
CA ASN A 180 -1.56 12.81 -3.91
C ASN A 180 -1.41 12.66 -5.43
N THR A 181 -0.93 13.72 -6.09
CA THR A 181 -0.44 13.61 -7.46
C THR A 181 0.81 12.73 -7.45
N LEU A 182 0.70 11.50 -7.97
CA LEU A 182 1.87 10.67 -8.23
C LEU A 182 2.69 11.32 -9.35
N HIS A 183 3.79 11.98 -8.99
CA HIS A 183 4.74 12.51 -9.94
C HIS A 183 5.64 11.38 -10.44
N GLY A 184 5.21 10.71 -11.52
CA GLY A 184 6.08 9.83 -12.27
C GLY A 184 7.14 10.63 -13.05
N PRO A 185 8.34 10.06 -13.33
CA PRO A 185 9.39 10.75 -14.06
C PRO A 185 9.10 10.97 -15.56
N GLU A 186 7.95 10.56 -16.11
CA GLU A 186 7.60 10.75 -17.52
C GLU A 186 6.07 10.97 -17.67
N PRO A 187 5.61 11.88 -18.54
CA PRO A 187 4.18 12.05 -18.80
C PRO A 187 3.62 10.85 -19.55
N PHE A 188 2.61 10.20 -18.96
CA PHE A 188 1.77 9.20 -19.63
C PHE A 188 1.19 9.80 -20.93
N THR A 189 1.73 9.39 -22.08
CA THR A 189 1.11 9.72 -23.36
C THR A 189 -0.09 8.79 -23.55
N CYS A 190 -1.28 9.31 -23.24
CA CYS A 190 -2.53 8.64 -23.59
C CYS A 190 -2.64 8.55 -25.12
N CYS A 191 -2.37 7.37 -25.69
CA CYS A 191 -2.73 7.08 -27.06
C CYS A 191 -4.27 6.98 -27.13
N ARG A 192 -4.93 8.05 -27.59
CA ARG A 192 -6.32 7.97 -28.02
C ARG A 192 -6.38 7.09 -29.27
N SER A 193 -7.10 5.99 -29.19
CA SER A 193 -7.54 5.24 -30.36
C SER A 193 -8.73 5.96 -31.00
N GLU A 194 -8.45 6.88 -31.93
CA GLU A 194 -9.46 7.28 -32.91
C GLU A 194 -9.40 6.31 -34.09
N GLY A 195 -10.53 5.64 -34.36
CA GLY A 195 -11.03 5.22 -35.67
C GLY A 195 -10.12 4.46 -36.62
N LEU A 196 -10.59 3.29 -37.08
CA LEU A 196 -10.03 2.53 -38.20
C LEU A 196 -9.60 3.43 -39.37
N SER A 197 -8.30 3.55 -39.62
CA SER A 197 -7.73 3.65 -40.97
C SER A 197 -6.23 3.40 -40.94
N SER A 198 -5.75 2.79 -42.01
CA SER A 198 -4.43 2.20 -42.23
C SER A 198 -3.22 3.12 -41.94
N ARG A 199 -2.20 2.51 -41.30
CA ARG A 199 -0.77 2.87 -41.29
C ARG A 199 -0.43 4.28 -40.76
N SER A 200 -0.13 4.36 -39.46
CA SER A 200 0.57 5.52 -38.87
C SER A 200 1.92 5.06 -38.33
N ARG A 201 2.99 5.42 -39.06
CA ARG A 201 4.37 5.27 -38.60
C ARG A 201 4.61 6.28 -37.48
N CYS A 202 5.08 5.81 -36.32
CA CYS A 202 5.69 6.69 -35.32
C CYS A 202 6.98 7.26 -35.93
N SER A 203 6.96 8.51 -36.40
CA SER A 203 8.17 9.20 -36.82
C SER A 203 8.72 9.99 -35.64
N THR A 204 9.85 9.54 -35.12
CA THR A 204 10.72 10.32 -34.23
C THR A 204 11.47 11.37 -35.06
N SER A 205 11.43 12.63 -34.63
CA SER A 205 12.37 13.65 -35.08
C SER A 205 12.82 14.48 -33.89
N PRO A 206 14.09 14.40 -33.48
CA PRO A 206 14.66 15.33 -32.52
C PRO A 206 15.06 16.60 -33.28
N ARG A 207 14.35 17.72 -33.08
CA ARG A 207 14.86 19.02 -33.51
C ARG A 207 15.86 19.53 -32.47
N LEU A 208 17.13 19.32 -32.77
CA LEU A 208 18.24 20.15 -32.28
C LEU A 208 18.53 21.28 -33.29
N SER A 209 19.23 22.31 -32.80
CA SER A 209 19.70 23.55 -33.45
C SER A 209 18.68 24.69 -33.51
N GLY A 210 18.97 25.94 -33.15
CA GLY A 210 20.24 26.65 -32.95
C GLY A 210 20.21 27.96 -33.76
N GLY A 211 20.55 29.10 -33.15
CA GLY A 211 21.12 30.25 -33.88
C GLY A 211 20.26 31.52 -34.14
N ARG A 212 20.48 32.53 -33.28
CA ARG A 212 20.72 33.98 -33.54
C ARG A 212 19.90 34.80 -34.57
N ALA A 213 19.33 35.91 -34.08
CA ALA A 213 19.62 37.33 -34.41
C ALA A 213 18.77 38.21 -33.47
N GLY A 214 19.14 39.34 -32.88
CA GLY A 214 20.21 40.30 -33.15
C GLY A 214 19.61 41.70 -33.27
N ASN A 215 19.58 42.48 -32.17
CA ASN A 215 19.61 43.96 -32.05
C ASN A 215 19.00 44.35 -30.69
N GLY A 216 19.60 45.13 -29.79
CA GLY A 216 20.75 46.01 -29.90
C GLY A 216 20.42 47.27 -29.09
N ARG A 217 20.98 47.41 -27.88
CA ARG A 217 21.38 48.71 -27.28
C ARG A 217 22.27 48.47 -26.05
N ARG A 218 23.46 49.08 -26.14
CA ARG A 218 24.60 48.99 -25.22
C ARG A 218 24.50 50.01 -24.06
N PRO A 219 25.41 49.99 -23.07
CA PRO A 219 25.10 50.15 -21.65
C PRO A 219 25.37 51.57 -21.11
N ARG A 220 24.86 51.84 -19.90
CA ARG A 220 25.49 52.83 -19.01
C ARG A 220 25.95 52.17 -17.71
N SER A 221 27.24 52.27 -17.52
CA SER A 221 28.05 51.87 -16.37
C SER A 221 27.92 52.82 -15.17
N ARG A 222 28.38 52.32 -14.02
CA ARG A 222 28.83 53.03 -12.78
C ARG A 222 27.69 53.37 -11.80
N ARG A 223 27.84 53.25 -10.47
CA ARG A 223 28.95 52.89 -9.57
C ARG A 223 28.33 52.73 -8.17
N ARG A 224 28.91 51.88 -7.33
CA ARG A 224 29.15 52.02 -5.87
C ARG A 224 28.16 52.90 -5.06
N ARG A 225 27.50 52.31 -4.08
CA ARG A 225 27.98 52.18 -2.69
C ARG A 225 27.13 51.15 -1.97
#